data_AF-A0A9E5EZE2-F1
#
_entry.id   AF-A0A9E5EZE2-F1
#
_cell.length_a   1.000
_cell.length_b   1.000
_cell.length_c   1.000
_cell.angle_alpha   90.00
_cell.angle_beta   90.00
_cell.angle_gamma   90.00
#
_symmetry.space_group_name_H-M   'P 1'
#
loop_
_entity.id
_entity.type
_entity.pdbx_description
1 polymer ?
#
loop_
_entity_poly.entity_id
_entity_poly.type
_entity_poly.pdbx_seq_one_letter_code
_entity_poly.pdbx_strand_id
1 'polypeptide(L)'
;MLWIESSLKDLYKSSEDAFPRTRMRQYATQPVRVEHLEWVPFLGVRTLFVKATVRNEGRKHESIMLFKGVGYGDEKGRIPLVDSSGRKVFLKRLSEAEDDVLVRCSCGDFFNRFNYYNSLDGSLFGRKRRKYEGKGLWEANPDGLPGMCKHLMKMAVVLKESGLLN
;
A
#
# COMPACT_ATOMS: atom_id res chain seq x y z
N MET A 1 -18.22 10.16 13.84
CA MET A 1 -16.75 10.24 13.71
C MET A 1 -16.41 9.77 12.31
N LEU A 2 -16.06 10.68 11.40
CA LEU A 2 -15.53 10.32 10.08
C LEU A 2 -14.14 9.73 10.32
N TRP A 3 -13.94 8.45 10.02
CA TRP A 3 -12.61 7.86 10.00
C TRP A 3 -11.91 8.46 8.79
N ILE A 4 -10.91 9.29 9.02
CA ILE A 4 -10.06 9.81 7.95
C ILE A 4 -9.14 8.66 7.59
N GLU A 5 -9.38 8.05 6.44
CA GLU A 5 -8.49 7.04 5.88
C GLU A 5 -7.17 7.72 5.49
N SER A 6 -6.06 6.99 5.62
CA SER A 6 -4.73 7.55 5.38
C SER A 6 -4.40 7.57 3.88
N SER A 7 -3.75 8.64 3.42
CA SER A 7 -3.13 8.67 2.10
C SER A 7 -1.87 7.79 2.07
N LEU A 8 -1.35 7.50 0.87
CA LEU A 8 -0.11 6.73 0.73
C LEU A 8 1.08 7.46 1.36
N LYS A 9 1.11 8.79 1.22
CA LYS A 9 2.13 9.65 1.81
C LYS A 9 2.08 9.61 3.34
N ASP A 10 0.88 9.63 3.93
CA ASP A 10 0.71 9.57 5.39
C ASP A 10 1.20 8.23 5.93
N LEU A 11 0.80 7.12 5.30
CA LEU A 11 1.28 5.79 5.68
C LEU A 11 2.79 5.65 5.53
N TYR A 12 3.37 6.24 4.47
CA TYR A 12 4.81 6.19 4.23
C TYR A 12 5.55 6.93 5.36
N LYS A 13 5.16 8.18 5.61
CA LYS A 13 5.76 9.01 6.66
C LYS A 13 5.59 8.38 8.05
N SER A 14 4.39 7.91 8.37
CA SER A 14 4.09 7.22 9.63
C SER A 14 4.98 5.99 9.85
N SER A 15 5.34 5.28 8.77
CA SER A 15 6.28 4.16 8.84
C SER A 15 7.70 4.62 9.17
N GLU A 16 8.16 5.74 8.61
CA GLU A 16 9.46 6.32 8.92
C GLU A 16 9.51 6.81 10.38
N ASP A 17 8.44 7.50 10.81
CA ASP A 17 8.29 8.07 12.14
C ASP A 17 8.22 6.98 13.23
N ALA A 18 7.60 5.82 12.95
CA ALA A 18 7.55 4.68 13.87
C ALA A 18 8.91 3.98 14.09
N PHE A 19 9.90 4.23 13.22
CA PHE A 19 11.20 3.57 13.28
C PHE A 19 12.38 4.51 12.93
N PRO A 20 12.53 5.65 13.64
CA PRO A 20 13.43 6.72 13.23
C PRO A 20 14.91 6.33 13.36
N ARG A 21 15.22 5.35 14.21
CA ARG A 21 16.58 4.89 14.50
C ARG A 21 17.06 3.74 13.61
N THR A 22 16.18 3.14 12.79
CA THR A 22 16.56 2.01 11.93
C THR A 22 16.69 2.43 10.47
N ARG A 23 17.86 2.97 10.10
CA ARG A 23 18.17 3.34 8.70
C ARG A 23 18.17 2.16 7.71
N MET A 24 18.05 0.92 8.18
CA MET A 24 18.22 -0.27 7.34
C MET A 24 16.92 -0.95 6.88
N ARG A 25 15.76 -0.79 7.55
CA ARG A 25 14.60 -1.68 7.28
C ARG A 25 13.56 -1.11 6.32
N GLN A 26 13.17 0.15 6.50
CA GLN A 26 12.23 0.86 5.61
C GLN A 26 12.91 1.15 4.24
N TYR A 27 14.18 1.56 4.28
CA TYR A 27 14.95 2.01 3.12
C TYR A 27 15.65 0.89 2.33
N ALA A 28 15.75 -0.34 2.87
CA ALA A 28 16.27 -1.49 2.12
C ALA A 28 15.20 -2.05 1.16
N THR A 29 14.69 -1.19 0.28
CA THR A 29 13.86 -1.57 -0.86
C THR A 29 14.70 -2.11 -2.02
N GLN A 30 16.01 -1.88 -2.04
CA GLN A 30 16.90 -2.34 -3.11
C GLN A 30 16.93 -3.87 -3.34
N PRO A 31 16.95 -4.75 -2.33
CA PRO A 31 16.83 -6.19 -2.56
C PRO A 31 15.41 -6.63 -2.94
N VAL A 32 14.43 -5.73 -2.86
CA VAL A 32 13.02 -6.01 -3.13
C VAL A 32 12.71 -5.81 -4.61
N ARG A 33 12.18 -6.85 -5.25
CA ARG A 33 11.80 -6.82 -6.67
C ARG A 33 10.30 -7.08 -6.82
N VAL A 34 9.61 -6.28 -7.62
CA VAL A 34 8.22 -6.56 -8.02
C VAL A 34 8.28 -7.48 -9.23
N GLU A 35 7.75 -8.70 -9.12
CA GLU A 35 7.78 -9.70 -10.20
C GLU A 35 6.56 -9.60 -11.11
N HIS A 36 5.41 -9.39 -10.48
CA HIS A 36 4.14 -9.25 -11.16
C HIS A 36 3.40 -8.06 -10.56
N LEU A 37 2.82 -7.24 -11.41
CA LEU A 37 2.01 -6.09 -11.04
C LEU A 37 0.73 -6.15 -11.89
N GLU A 38 -0.41 -6.15 -11.23
CA GLU A 38 -1.73 -6.16 -11.84
C GLU A 38 -2.53 -4.99 -11.26
N TRP A 39 -3.26 -4.29 -12.12
CA TRP A 39 -4.23 -3.29 -11.71
C TRP A 39 -5.61 -3.65 -12.26
N VAL A 40 -6.61 -3.60 -11.39
CA VAL A 40 -7.99 -3.96 -11.70
C VAL A 40 -8.88 -2.77 -11.35
N PRO A 41 -9.39 -2.03 -12.35
CA PRO A 41 -10.28 -0.90 -12.12
C PRO A 41 -11.71 -1.38 -11.80
N PHE A 42 -12.35 -0.76 -10.81
CA PHE A 42 -13.75 -0.99 -10.45
C PHE A 42 -14.52 0.33 -10.59
N LEU A 43 -15.17 0.51 -11.75
CA LEU A 43 -15.76 1.79 -12.15
C LEU A 43 -16.97 2.16 -11.28
N GLY A 44 -17.82 1.18 -10.95
CA GLY A 44 -19.07 1.41 -10.20
C GLY A 44 -18.85 1.93 -8.78
N VAL A 45 -17.72 1.58 -8.16
CA VAL A 45 -17.34 2.00 -6.80
C VAL A 45 -16.18 3.00 -6.79
N ARG A 46 -15.69 3.43 -7.97
CA ARG A 46 -14.55 4.35 -8.12
C ARG A 46 -13.32 3.89 -7.31
N THR A 47 -12.92 2.64 -7.47
CA THR A 47 -11.71 2.11 -6.81
C THR A 47 -10.76 1.47 -7.80
N LEU A 48 -9.45 1.62 -7.57
CA LEU A 48 -8.42 0.90 -8.30
C LEU A 48 -7.73 -0.10 -7.38
N PHE A 49 -7.79 -1.37 -7.76
CA PHE A 49 -7.13 -2.43 -7.03
C PHE A 49 -5.78 -2.71 -7.67
N VAL A 50 -4.70 -2.52 -6.93
CA VAL A 50 -3.35 -2.86 -7.39
C VAL A 50 -2.84 -4.04 -6.60
N LYS A 51 -2.43 -5.11 -7.28
CA LYS A 51 -1.83 -6.32 -6.71
C LYS A 51 -0.42 -6.45 -7.21
N ALA A 52 0.49 -6.79 -6.31
CA ALA A 52 1.87 -7.08 -6.65
C ALA A 52 2.35 -8.35 -5.96
N THR A 53 3.02 -9.21 -6.72
CA THR A 53 3.87 -10.27 -6.17
C THR A 53 5.27 -9.71 -6.02
N VAL A 54 5.73 -9.57 -4.79
CA VAL A 54 7.00 -8.94 -4.45
C VAL A 54 7.97 -9.99 -3.92
N ARG A 55 9.16 -10.10 -4.51
CA ARG A 55 10.22 -11.03 -4.08
C ARG A 55 11.26 -10.34 -3.23
N ASN A 56 11.67 -11.01 -2.16
CA ASN A 56 12.72 -10.59 -1.25
C ASN A 56 13.45 -11.80 -0.68
N GLU A 57 14.78 -11.87 -0.80
CA GLU A 57 15.60 -12.96 -0.24
C GLU A 57 15.06 -14.37 -0.60
N GLY A 58 14.57 -14.55 -1.83
CA GLY A 58 14.00 -15.83 -2.30
C GLY A 58 12.56 -16.11 -1.86
N ARG A 59 11.95 -15.27 -1.02
CA ARG A 59 10.54 -15.37 -0.59
C ARG A 59 9.65 -14.47 -1.42
N LYS A 60 8.43 -14.94 -1.72
CA LYS A 60 7.39 -14.16 -2.40
C LYS A 60 6.39 -13.62 -1.39
N HIS A 61 5.97 -12.39 -1.60
CA HIS A 61 5.01 -11.67 -0.78
C HIS A 61 3.96 -11.02 -1.66
N GLU A 62 2.71 -11.44 -1.49
CA GLU A 62 1.55 -10.75 -2.03
C GLU A 62 1.34 -9.42 -1.31
N SER A 63 1.25 -8.35 -2.09
CA SER A 63 1.03 -6.97 -1.64
C SER A 63 -0.14 -6.36 -2.42
N ILE A 64 -0.96 -5.60 -1.71
CA ILE A 64 -2.21 -5.03 -2.22
C ILE A 64 -2.29 -3.57 -1.82
N MET A 65 -2.67 -2.71 -2.76
CA MET A 65 -3.09 -1.33 -2.54
C MET A 65 -4.45 -1.12 -3.22
N LEU A 66 -5.45 -0.71 -2.46
CA LEU A 66 -6.77 -0.37 -2.96
C LEU A 66 -6.97 1.14 -2.81
N PHE A 67 -6.88 1.85 -3.94
CA PHE A 67 -7.14 3.29 -3.99
C PHE A 67 -8.65 3.52 -4.11
N LYS A 68 -9.17 4.46 -3.32
CA LYS A 68 -10.59 4.85 -3.34
C LYS A 68 -10.78 6.21 -3.96
N GLY A 69 -12.03 6.51 -4.36
CA GLY A 69 -12.38 7.82 -4.92
C GLY A 69 -11.73 8.14 -6.26
N VAL A 70 -11.15 7.15 -6.95
CA VAL A 70 -10.34 7.40 -8.14
C VAL A 70 -11.19 7.89 -9.31
N GLY A 71 -10.63 8.81 -10.10
CA GLY A 71 -11.33 9.44 -11.21
C GLY A 71 -11.20 8.66 -12.52
N TYR A 72 -12.29 8.03 -13.00
CA TYR A 72 -12.37 7.47 -14.35
C TYR A 72 -13.08 8.43 -15.32
N GLY A 73 -12.79 8.36 -16.63
CA GLY A 73 -13.38 9.27 -17.62
C GLY A 73 -12.72 9.19 -18.99
N ASP A 74 -12.73 10.30 -19.72
CA ASP A 74 -12.24 10.38 -21.11
C ASP A 74 -10.71 10.40 -21.22
N GLU A 75 -10.21 10.09 -22.42
CA GLU A 75 -8.79 9.87 -22.75
C GLU A 75 -7.86 11.05 -22.43
N LYS A 76 -8.34 12.29 -22.58
CA LYS A 76 -7.50 13.48 -22.55
C LYS A 76 -6.75 13.63 -21.23
N GLY A 77 -5.42 13.44 -21.26
CA GLY A 77 -4.54 13.59 -20.10
C GLY A 77 -4.67 12.49 -19.04
N ARG A 78 -5.26 11.33 -19.39
CA ARG A 78 -5.49 10.21 -18.47
C ARG A 78 -4.71 8.97 -18.90
N ILE A 79 -4.56 8.05 -17.97
CA ILE A 79 -3.76 6.84 -18.13
C ILE A 79 -4.67 5.73 -18.66
N PRO A 80 -4.39 5.15 -19.84
CA PRO A 80 -5.19 4.06 -20.37
C PRO A 80 -4.94 2.78 -19.56
N LEU A 81 -6.01 2.16 -19.09
CA LEU A 81 -6.03 0.85 -18.45
C LEU A 81 -6.99 -0.07 -19.19
N VAL A 82 -6.86 -1.38 -18.93
CA VAL A 82 -7.79 -2.40 -19.41
C VAL A 82 -8.48 -2.99 -18.19
N ASP A 83 -9.81 -3.03 -18.21
CA ASP A 83 -10.58 -3.66 -17.14
C ASP A 83 -10.61 -5.20 -17.29
N SER A 84 -11.22 -5.90 -16.32
CA SER A 84 -11.35 -7.36 -16.34
C SER A 84 -12.18 -7.90 -17.52
N SER A 85 -12.93 -7.02 -18.21
CA SER A 85 -13.75 -7.36 -19.37
C SER A 85 -13.03 -7.07 -20.70
N GLY A 86 -11.78 -6.59 -20.66
CA GLY A 86 -11.01 -6.20 -21.85
C GLY A 86 -11.34 -4.80 -22.37
N ARG A 87 -12.19 -4.04 -21.68
CA ARG A 87 -12.56 -2.67 -22.09
C ARG A 87 -11.47 -1.70 -21.67
N LYS A 88 -11.11 -0.79 -22.60
CA LYS A 88 -10.24 0.34 -22.30
C LYS A 88 -10.96 1.36 -21.41
N VAL A 89 -10.29 1.78 -20.34
CA VAL A 89 -10.77 2.80 -19.40
C VAL A 89 -9.64 3.78 -19.14
N PHE A 90 -9.96 5.05 -18.87
CA PHE A 90 -8.94 6.06 -18.64
C PHE A 90 -8.98 6.58 -17.20
N LEU A 91 -7.88 6.39 -16.50
CA LEU A 91 -7.69 6.73 -15.09
C LEU A 91 -7.02 8.11 -14.96
N LYS A 92 -7.61 9.00 -14.14
CA LYS A 92 -6.92 10.19 -13.65
C LYS A 92 -5.76 9.73 -12.78
N ARG A 93 -4.57 10.29 -13.00
CA ARG A 93 -3.37 9.98 -12.22
C ARG A 93 -3.67 10.06 -10.71
N LEU A 94 -3.19 9.07 -9.98
CA LEU A 94 -3.37 8.96 -8.54
C LEU A 94 -2.44 9.93 -7.81
N SER A 95 -2.93 10.52 -6.72
CA SER A 95 -2.21 11.42 -5.82
C SER A 95 -1.76 10.71 -4.56
N GLU A 96 -0.45 10.68 -4.30
CA GLU A 96 0.10 10.11 -3.05
C GLU A 96 -0.44 10.81 -1.80
N ALA A 97 -0.80 12.08 -1.91
CA ALA A 97 -1.17 12.94 -0.80
C ALA A 97 -2.68 13.09 -0.60
N GLU A 98 -3.48 12.85 -1.64
CA GLU A 98 -4.92 13.14 -1.62
C GLU A 98 -5.79 11.89 -1.74
N ASP A 99 -5.31 10.84 -2.41
CA ASP A 99 -6.13 9.64 -2.61
C ASP A 99 -6.01 8.70 -1.41
N ASP A 100 -7.16 8.36 -0.84
CA ASP A 100 -7.28 7.36 0.22
C ASP A 100 -6.85 5.98 -0.28
N VAL A 101 -6.05 5.28 0.52
CA VAL A 101 -5.55 3.96 0.17
C VAL A 101 -5.70 2.96 1.31
N LEU A 102 -6.22 1.77 0.96
CA LEU A 102 -6.15 0.62 1.85
C LEU A 102 -5.01 -0.30 1.44
N VAL A 103 -4.19 -0.71 2.40
CA VAL A 103 -3.00 -1.52 2.13
C VAL A 103 -3.06 -2.88 2.82
N ARG A 104 -2.42 -3.87 2.20
CA ARG A 104 -2.17 -5.18 2.81
C ARG A 104 -0.90 -5.80 2.24
N CYS A 105 -0.10 -6.41 3.10
CA CYS A 105 0.99 -7.29 2.67
C CYS A 105 0.93 -8.62 3.41
N SER A 106 1.41 -9.68 2.77
CA SER A 106 1.52 -11.03 3.33
C SER A 106 2.80 -11.26 4.15
N CYS A 107 3.71 -10.28 4.23
CA CYS A 107 4.94 -10.44 4.98
C CYS A 107 4.72 -10.38 6.50
N GLY A 108 5.57 -11.08 7.26
CA GLY A 108 5.51 -11.08 8.72
C GLY A 108 5.70 -9.70 9.33
N ASP A 109 6.46 -8.83 8.67
CA ASP A 109 6.68 -7.45 9.12
C ASP A 109 5.37 -6.65 9.15
N PHE A 110 4.61 -6.69 8.05
CA PHE A 110 3.29 -6.06 7.99
C PHE A 110 2.33 -6.66 9.02
N PHE A 111 2.30 -7.99 9.15
CA PHE A 111 1.42 -8.64 10.12
C PHE A 111 1.71 -8.26 11.56
N ASN A 112 2.98 -8.23 11.95
CA ASN A 112 3.35 -8.01 13.33
C ASN A 112 3.40 -6.52 13.69
N ARG A 113 3.66 -5.64 12.72
CA ARG A 113 3.88 -4.20 12.98
C ARG A 113 2.71 -3.32 12.61
N PHE A 114 2.08 -3.56 11.47
CA PHE A 114 1.17 -2.56 10.86
C PHE A 114 -0.27 -3.06 10.79
N ASN A 115 -0.52 -4.35 10.59
CA ASN A 115 -1.87 -4.88 10.37
C ASN A 115 -2.88 -4.45 11.46
N TYR A 116 -2.49 -4.55 12.73
CA TYR A 116 -3.38 -4.12 13.83
C TYR A 116 -3.62 -2.61 13.80
N TYR A 117 -2.58 -1.80 13.65
CA TYR A 117 -2.71 -0.34 13.71
C TYR A 117 -3.36 0.26 12.46
N ASN A 118 -3.10 -0.30 11.27
CA ASN A 118 -3.83 0.03 10.05
C ASN A 118 -5.33 -0.34 10.15
N SER A 119 -5.71 -1.30 11.01
CA SER A 119 -7.13 -1.58 11.25
C SER A 119 -7.78 -0.54 12.16
N LEU A 120 -6.97 0.15 12.98
CA LEU A 120 -7.43 1.20 13.86
C LEU A 120 -7.58 2.53 13.12
N ASP A 121 -6.74 2.83 12.12
CA ASP A 121 -6.89 4.07 11.33
C ASP A 121 -7.78 3.88 10.08
N GLY A 122 -8.24 2.65 9.82
CA GLY A 122 -9.08 2.34 8.67
C GLY A 122 -8.32 2.10 7.36
N SER A 123 -6.99 2.17 7.35
CA SER A 123 -6.13 1.94 6.17
C SER A 123 -5.86 0.46 5.86
N LEU A 124 -6.39 -0.48 6.65
CA LEU A 124 -6.19 -1.91 6.42
C LEU A 124 -7.15 -2.44 5.35
N PHE A 125 -6.59 -3.03 4.30
CA PHE A 125 -7.34 -3.89 3.41
C PHE A 125 -7.48 -5.31 3.99
N GLY A 126 -8.72 -5.76 4.26
CA GLY A 126 -9.03 -7.13 4.67
C GLY A 126 -9.18 -7.32 6.18
N ARG A 127 -8.88 -8.52 6.69
CA ARG A 127 -9.15 -8.89 8.09
C ARG A 127 -8.09 -8.34 9.06
N LYS A 128 -8.57 -7.66 10.10
CA LYS A 128 -7.79 -7.31 11.29
C LYS A 128 -7.27 -8.58 11.99
N ARG A 129 -5.98 -8.57 12.36
CA ARG A 129 -5.38 -9.57 13.25
C ARG A 129 -5.24 -9.03 14.66
N ARG A 130 -4.94 -9.92 15.61
CA ARG A 130 -4.63 -9.53 16.99
C ARG A 130 -3.37 -8.66 17.02
N LYS A 131 -3.32 -7.70 17.96
CA LYS A 131 -2.10 -6.93 18.22
C LYS A 131 -0.96 -7.92 18.50
N TYR A 132 0.20 -7.68 17.90
CA TYR A 132 1.38 -8.47 18.20
C TYR A 132 1.83 -8.19 19.63
N GLU A 133 1.91 -9.24 20.44
CA GLU A 133 2.47 -9.19 21.79
C GLU A 133 3.85 -9.86 21.73
N GLY A 134 4.91 -9.08 21.96
CA GLY A 134 6.27 -9.59 21.97
C GLY A 134 6.47 -10.57 23.13
N LYS A 135 7.17 -11.68 22.88
CA LYS A 135 7.57 -12.64 23.92
C LYS A 135 8.80 -12.19 24.73
N GLY A 136 8.96 -10.88 24.99
CA GLY A 136 10.18 -10.30 25.59
C GLY A 136 10.21 -8.77 25.63
N LEU A 137 11.42 -8.18 25.51
CA LEU A 137 11.76 -6.78 25.83
C LEU A 137 11.21 -5.67 24.89
N TRP A 138 10.78 -5.95 23.66
CA TRP A 138 10.46 -4.90 22.69
C TRP A 138 9.18 -5.18 21.89
N GLU A 139 8.28 -4.19 21.82
CA GLU A 139 7.17 -4.20 20.88
C GLU A 139 7.68 -4.10 19.43
N ALA A 140 7.02 -4.79 18.50
CA ALA A 140 7.42 -4.76 17.10
C ALA A 140 7.19 -3.39 16.45
N ASN A 141 6.22 -2.63 16.97
CA ASN A 141 5.88 -1.25 16.60
C ASN A 141 5.64 -0.46 17.91
N PRO A 142 6.70 0.13 18.49
CA PRO A 142 6.66 0.76 19.82
C PRO A 142 5.69 1.93 19.92
N ASP A 143 5.55 2.70 18.84
CA ASP A 143 4.72 3.91 18.81
C ASP A 143 3.27 3.61 18.40
N GLY A 144 2.99 2.36 18.01
CA GLY A 144 1.66 1.91 17.64
C GLY A 144 1.06 2.64 16.44
N LEU A 145 1.90 3.04 15.49
CA LEU A 145 1.48 3.83 14.34
C LEU A 145 1.10 2.95 13.14
N PRO A 146 0.12 3.35 12.32
CA PRO A 146 -0.17 2.68 11.05
C PRO A 146 0.99 2.87 10.07
N GLY A 147 1.06 2.04 9.04
CA GLY A 147 2.11 2.18 8.04
C GLY A 147 2.16 1.10 6.98
N MET A 148 3.32 1.00 6.35
CA MET A 148 3.66 0.15 5.24
C MET A 148 4.96 -0.59 5.54
N CYS A 149 5.04 -1.84 5.12
CA CYS A 149 6.32 -2.54 5.07
C CYS A 149 7.09 -2.17 3.80
N LYS A 150 8.38 -2.53 3.76
CA LYS A 150 9.24 -2.30 2.58
C LYS A 150 8.70 -2.84 1.25
N HIS A 151 7.86 -3.88 1.27
CA HIS A 151 7.24 -4.42 0.05
C HIS A 151 6.19 -3.48 -0.53
N LEU A 152 5.34 -2.91 0.33
CA LEU A 152 4.36 -1.90 -0.05
C LEU A 152 5.07 -0.61 -0.48
N MET A 153 6.11 -0.19 0.24
CA MET A 153 6.92 0.97 -0.17
C MET A 153 7.56 0.78 -1.55
N LYS A 154 8.16 -0.40 -1.83
CA LYS A 154 8.71 -0.68 -3.17
C LYS A 154 7.63 -0.71 -4.24
N MET A 155 6.43 -1.21 -3.92
CA MET A 155 5.29 -1.17 -4.82
C MET A 155 4.88 0.27 -5.13
N ALA A 156 4.80 1.17 -4.14
CA ALA A 156 4.53 2.59 -4.34
C ALA A 156 5.56 3.24 -5.29
N VAL A 157 6.85 2.95 -5.09
CA VAL A 157 7.94 3.43 -5.96
C VAL A 157 7.72 2.98 -7.41
N VAL A 158 7.40 1.71 -7.64
CA VAL A 158 7.13 1.19 -8.99
C VAL A 158 5.90 1.86 -9.62
N LEU A 159 4.86 2.15 -8.83
CA LEU A 159 3.68 2.88 -9.32
C LEU A 159 4.03 4.31 -9.73
N LYS A 160 4.90 4.99 -8.96
CA LYS A 160 5.43 6.30 -9.31
C LYS A 160 6.26 6.26 -10.59
N GLU A 161 7.17 5.29 -10.71
CA GLU A 161 8.01 5.06 -11.90
C GLU A 161 7.16 4.74 -13.15
N SER A 162 6.02 4.05 -12.97
CA SER A 162 5.08 3.76 -14.07
C SER A 162 4.25 4.97 -14.52
N GLY A 163 4.30 6.08 -13.77
CA GLY A 163 3.49 7.28 -14.02
C GLY A 163 2.03 7.17 -13.57
N LEU A 164 1.63 6.05 -12.92
CA LEU A 164 0.29 5.86 -12.35
C LEU A 164 0.03 6.78 -11.14
N LEU A 165 1.10 7.10 -10.42
CA LEU A 165 1.12 7.83 -9.16
C LEU A 165 2.01 9.08 -9.32
N ASN A 166 1.59 10.24 -8.79
CA ASN A 166 2.42 11.45 -8.72
C ASN A 166 2.90 11.78 -7.29
#